data_AF-A0A3D5DUT2-F1
#
_entry.id   AF-A0A3D5DUT2-F1
#
_cell.length_a   1.000
_cell.length_b   1.000
_cell.length_c   1.000
_cell.angle_alpha   90.00
_cell.angle_beta   90.00
_cell.angle_gamma   90.00
#
_symmetry.space_group_name_H-M   'P 1'
#
loop_
_entity.id
_entity.type
_entity.pdbx_description
1 polymer ?
#
loop_
_entity_poly.entity_id
_entity_poly.type
_entity_poly.pdbx_seq_one_letter_code
_entity_poly.pdbx_strand_id
1 'polypeptide(L)'
;AFSPDGKTLAVVESIGHDGAEGTVYLWNTATHQREAALTDPAGYDIGTAAFSPDGKVLATGDNLDLDMPTRTPARIYLWDVTWLRP
;
A
#
# COMPACT_ATOMS: atom_id res chain seq x y z
N ALA A 1 -2.07 5.40 6.20
CA ALA A 1 -3.24 6.26 5.97
C ALA A 1 -4.49 5.62 6.58
N PHE A 2 -5.34 6.38 7.26
CA PHE A 2 -6.66 5.90 7.69
C PHE A 2 -7.66 5.96 6.53
N SER A 3 -8.58 4.99 6.46
CA SER A 3 -9.76 5.09 5.62
C SER A 3 -10.65 6.26 6.08
N PRO A 4 -11.49 6.84 5.21
CA PRO A 4 -12.35 7.96 5.58
C PRO A 4 -13.31 7.65 6.74
N ASP A 5 -13.72 6.39 6.90
CA ASP A 5 -14.57 5.92 8.00
C ASP A 5 -13.77 5.47 9.24
N GLY A 6 -12.43 5.52 9.18
CA GLY A 6 -11.52 5.17 10.27
C GLY A 6 -11.47 3.68 10.62
N LYS A 7 -12.16 2.79 9.88
CA LYS A 7 -12.22 1.36 10.18
C LYS A 7 -10.99 0.58 9.72
N THR A 8 -10.28 1.11 8.72
CA THR A 8 -9.10 0.49 8.15
C THR A 8 -7.91 1.44 8.24
N LEU A 9 -6.75 0.90 8.64
CA LEU A 9 -5.47 1.57 8.57
C LEU A 9 -4.59 0.89 7.52
N ALA A 10 -4.21 1.62 6.48
CA ALA A 10 -3.18 1.20 5.53
C ALA A 10 -1.79 1.56 6.07
N VAL A 11 -0.91 0.57 6.19
CA VAL A 11 0.48 0.73 6.63
C VAL A 11 1.38 0.23 5.52
N VAL A 12 2.26 1.11 5.03
CA VAL A 12 3.28 0.77 4.05
C VAL A 12 4.48 0.17 4.79
N GLU A 13 4.92 -1.01 4.37
CA GLU A 13 6.16 -1.62 4.83
C GLU A 13 7.26 -1.29 3.83
N SER A 14 8.29 -0.57 4.30
CA SER A 14 9.53 -0.40 3.55
C SER A 14 10.54 -1.43 4.00
N ILE A 15 11.12 -2.09 3.02
CA ILE A 15 12.01 -3.25 3.17
C ILE A 15 13.45 -2.90 2.78
N GLY A 16 13.67 -1.81 2.04
CA GLY A 16 14.99 -1.41 1.59
C GLY A 16 15.54 -2.31 0.47
N HIS A 17 16.87 -2.31 0.29
CA HIS A 17 17.55 -2.91 -0.86
C HIS A 17 17.74 -4.44 -0.80
N ASP A 18 17.14 -5.13 0.17
CA ASP A 18 17.33 -6.58 0.37
C ASP A 18 16.50 -7.45 -0.58
N GLY A 19 15.82 -6.84 -1.55
CA GLY A 19 15.19 -7.52 -2.69
C GLY A 19 13.87 -8.19 -2.35
N ALA A 20 13.26 -7.84 -1.21
CA ALA A 20 11.86 -8.15 -0.97
C ALA A 20 10.94 -7.25 -1.82
N GLU A 21 9.63 -7.53 -1.79
CA GLU A 21 8.61 -6.76 -2.51
C GLU A 21 7.90 -5.80 -1.55
N GLY A 22 7.76 -4.53 -1.94
CA GLY A 22 7.06 -3.54 -1.13
C GLY A 22 5.61 -3.96 -0.91
N THR A 23 5.13 -3.83 0.32
CA THR A 23 3.79 -4.32 0.69
C THR A 23 3.03 -3.26 1.50
N VAL A 24 1.74 -3.11 1.21
CA VAL A 24 0.81 -2.37 2.07
C VAL A 24 -0.05 -3.36 2.85
N TYR A 25 -0.01 -3.25 4.18
CA TYR A 25 -0.88 -4.00 5.06
C TYR A 25 -2.13 -3.21 5.41
N LEU A 26 -3.28 -3.88 5.36
CA LEU A 26 -4.55 -3.33 5.79
C LEU A 26 -4.90 -3.88 7.16
N TRP A 27 -5.09 -2.99 8.11
CA TRP A 27 -5.37 -3.29 9.51
C TRP A 27 -6.78 -2.87 9.88
N ASN A 28 -7.48 -3.76 10.56
CA ASN A 28 -8.70 -3.42 11.26
C ASN A 28 -8.36 -2.59 12.49
N THR A 29 -8.89 -1.37 12.58
CA THR A 29 -8.58 -0.46 13.68
C THR A 29 -9.26 -0.82 15.00
N ALA A 30 -10.35 -1.60 14.96
CA ALA A 30 -11.07 -2.03 16.16
C ALA A 30 -10.46 -3.29 16.78
N THR A 31 -10.01 -4.24 15.95
CA THR A 31 -9.47 -5.53 16.43
C THR A 31 -7.95 -5.56 16.48
N HIS A 32 -7.29 -4.56 15.89
CA HIS A 32 -5.85 -4.49 15.71
C HIS A 32 -5.28 -5.72 14.99
N GLN A 33 -6.05 -6.29 14.07
CA GLN A 33 -5.64 -7.42 13.26
C GLN A 33 -5.37 -6.99 11.82
N ARG A 34 -4.41 -7.65 11.19
CA ARG A 34 -4.16 -7.51 9.75
C ARG A 34 -5.21 -8.31 8.99
N GLU A 35 -5.95 -7.63 8.12
CA GLU A 35 -7.00 -8.22 7.29
C GLU A 35 -6.50 -8.56 5.88
N ALA A 36 -5.53 -7.81 5.36
CA ALA A 36 -4.96 -8.04 4.04
C ALA A 36 -3.51 -7.56 3.91
N ALA A 37 -2.83 -8.08 2.89
CA ALA A 37 -1.55 -7.61 2.39
C ALA A 37 -1.66 -7.40 0.89
N LEU A 38 -1.25 -6.23 0.42
CA LEU A 38 -1.26 -5.82 -0.98
C LEU A 38 0.19 -5.61 -1.41
N THR A 39 0.74 -6.57 -2.14
CA THR A 39 2.12 -6.57 -2.59
C THR A 39 2.23 -5.85 -3.92
N ASP A 40 3.20 -4.96 -4.04
CA ASP A 40 3.46 -4.22 -5.26
C ASP A 40 3.62 -5.17 -6.46
N PRO A 41 2.79 -5.07 -7.52
CA PRO A 41 2.86 -6.01 -8.64
C PRO A 41 4.18 -5.98 -9.42
N ALA A 42 4.96 -4.92 -9.27
CA ALA A 42 6.28 -4.80 -9.87
C ALA A 42 7.43 -5.18 -8.94
N GLY A 43 7.13 -5.48 -7.67
CA GLY A 43 8.11 -5.77 -6.64
C GLY A 43 8.92 -4.54 -6.23
N TYR A 44 8.42 -3.32 -6.45
CA TYR A 44 9.10 -2.11 -5.96
C TYR A 44 8.72 -1.79 -4.51
N ASP A 45 9.60 -1.04 -3.85
CA ASP A 45 9.28 -0.50 -2.53
C ASP A 45 8.13 0.49 -2.65
N ILE A 46 7.21 0.47 -1.69
CA ILE A 46 6.06 1.39 -1.69
C ILE A 46 6.42 2.56 -0.77
N GLY A 47 6.25 3.79 -1.24
CA GLY A 47 6.58 4.99 -0.46
C GLY A 47 5.36 5.68 0.13
N THR A 48 4.18 5.46 -0.46
CA THR A 48 2.98 6.19 -0.09
C THR A 48 1.71 5.40 -0.33
N ALA A 49 0.68 5.70 0.47
CA ALA A 49 -0.65 5.13 0.34
C ALA A 49 -1.73 6.16 0.74
N ALA A 50 -2.81 6.23 -0.02
CA ALA A 50 -3.94 7.14 0.24
C ALA A 50 -5.28 6.50 -0.16
N PHE A 51 -6.27 6.55 0.73
CA PHE A 51 -7.63 6.12 0.41
C PHE A 51 -8.36 7.19 -0.41
N SER A 52 -9.24 6.76 -1.31
CA SER A 52 -10.22 7.63 -1.95
C SER A 52 -11.18 8.21 -0.90
N PRO A 53 -11.79 9.39 -1.14
CA PRO A 53 -12.74 10.00 -0.20
C PRO A 53 -13.97 9.12 0.11
N ASP A 54 -14.39 8.29 -0.85
CA ASP A 54 -15.46 7.32 -0.66
C ASP A 54 -14.99 6.00 0.00
N GLY A 55 -13.67 5.86 0.21
CA GLY A 55 -12.97 4.73 0.83
C GLY A 55 -12.99 3.43 0.03
N LYS A 56 -13.42 3.44 -1.24
CA LYS A 56 -13.54 2.22 -2.06
C LYS A 56 -12.25 1.84 -2.76
N VAL A 57 -11.35 2.81 -2.92
CA VAL A 57 -10.07 2.63 -3.60
C VAL A 57 -8.94 3.03 -2.68
N LEU A 58 -7.86 2.28 -2.71
CA LEU A 58 -6.57 2.69 -2.15
C LEU A 58 -5.61 2.96 -3.31
N ALA A 59 -4.98 4.12 -3.33
CA ALA A 59 -3.86 4.41 -4.23
C ALA A 59 -2.54 4.14 -3.49
N THR A 60 -1.61 3.42 -4.12
CA THR A 60 -0.23 3.25 -3.66
C THR A 60 0.73 3.77 -4.71
N GLY A 61 1.85 4.33 -4.27
CA GLY A 61 2.89 4.82 -5.17
C GLY A 61 4.26 4.30 -4.76
N ASP A 62 5.02 3.85 -5.75
CA ASP A 62 6.36 3.32 -5.55
C ASP A 62 7.28 4.41 -5.01
N ASN A 63 8.18 4.01 -4.11
CA ASN A 63 9.33 4.81 -3.76
C ASN A 63 10.42 4.57 -4.82
N LEU A 64 10.84 5.63 -5.50
CA LEU A 64 11.98 5.54 -6.41
C LEU A 64 13.26 5.44 -5.58
N ASP A 65 13.88 4.28 -5.62
CA ASP A 65 15.22 4.12 -5.10
C ASP A 65 16.24 4.69 -6.09
N LEU A 66 16.95 5.74 -5.68
CA LEU A 66 17.89 6.47 -6.55
C LEU A 66 19.17 5.67 -6.86
N ASP A 67 19.40 4.57 -6.14
CA ASP A 67 20.61 3.74 -6.27
C ASP A 67 20.44 2.54 -7.23
N MET A 68 19.24 2.33 -7.80
CA MET A 68 19.03 1.26 -8.79
C MET A 68 19.53 1.68 -10.19
N PRO A 69 20.36 0.85 -10.86
CA PRO A 69 20.96 1.19 -12.16
C PRO A 69 19.95 1.23 -13.31
N THR A 70 18.71 0.75 -13.10
CA THR A 70 17.64 0.77 -14.08
C THR A 70 16.73 1.97 -13.84
N ARG A 71 16.60 2.83 -14.87
CA ARG A 71 15.57 3.88 -14.95
C ARG A 71 14.18 3.25 -15.13
N THR A 72 13.75 2.42 -14.20
CA THR A 72 12.38 1.92 -14.21
C THR A 72 11.49 3.01 -13.63
N PRO A 73 10.46 3.47 -14.36
CA PRO A 73 9.59 4.53 -13.85
C PRO A 73 8.84 4.03 -12.61
N ALA A 74 8.75 4.88 -11.59
CA ALA A 74 7.82 4.65 -10.48
C ALA A 74 6.40 4.43 -11.01
N ARG A 75 5.68 3.51 -10.37
CA ARG A 75 4.31 3.18 -10.70
C ARG A 75 3.35 3.69 -9.63
N ILE A 76 2.09 3.77 -10.04
CA ILE A 76 0.96 4.00 -9.14
C ILE A 76 0.00 2.84 -9.36
N TYR A 77 -0.44 2.23 -8.27
CA TYR A 77 -1.45 1.18 -8.29
C TYR A 77 -2.72 1.66 -7.61
N LEU A 78 -3.86 1.29 -8.18
CA LEU A 78 -5.18 1.52 -7.62
C LEU A 78 -5.79 0.18 -7.23
N TRP A 79 -6.06 0.02 -5.95
CA TRP A 79 -6.63 -1.19 -5.38
C TRP A 79 -8.11 -0.94 -5.11
N ASP A 80 -8.99 -1.73 -5.71
CA ASP A 80 -10.33 -1.89 -5.15
C ASP A 80 -10.16 -2.43 -3.73
N VAL A 81 -10.89 -1.92 -2.74
CA VAL A 81 -10.85 -2.44 -1.35
C VAL A 81 -12.26 -2.61 -0.79
N THR A 82 -13.25 -2.75 -1.68
CA THR A 82 -14.66 -2.85 -1.31
C THR A 82 -14.97 -4.10 -0.49
N TRP A 83 -14.15 -5.15 -0.61
CA TRP A 83 -14.28 -6.39 0.19
C TRP A 83 -13.98 -6.21 1.68
N LEU A 84 -13.39 -5.08 2.11
CA LEU A 84 -13.20 -4.77 3.53
C LEU A 84 -14.49 -4.26 4.20
N ARG A 85 -15.56 -4.09 3.43
CA ARG A 85 -16.86 -3.67 3.93
C ARG A 85 -17.74 -4.90 4.10
N PRO A 86 -18.51 -4.98 5.19
CA PRO A 86 -19.58 -5.97 5.32
C PRO A 86 -20.65 -5.81 4.23
#